data_AF-A0A2W4QNF1-F1
#
_entry.id   AF-A0A2W4QNF1-F1
#
_cell.length_a   1.000
_cell.length_b   1.000
_cell.length_c   1.000
_cell.angle_alpha   90.00
_cell.angle_beta   90.00
_cell.angle_gamma   90.00
#
_symmetry.space_group_name_H-M   'P 1'
#
loop_
_entity.id
_entity.type
_entity.pdbx_description
1 polymer ?
#
loop_
_entity_poly.entity_id
_entity_poly.type
_entity_poly.pdbx_seq_one_letter_code
_entity_poly.pdbx_strand_id
1 'polypeptide(L)'
;MFPKPVTYQYLEMPILYTAEFKGTVGGNREYKWYFGAGPNVSYWLGGKGRMMSTDLNELAIDELSYKIALGKDPEMTAANEMSVQDPNRMQLGLNLAAGFVFEPMGYQKFMILFRYELGHSFLSRTTDGVFAGIAYQEPMRVRNHGLRISLSYLMDTKISERKKGKSTIKHSGRKRR
;
A
#
# COMPACT_ATOMS: atom_id res chain seq x y z
N MET A 1 -17.45 7.07 21.79
CA MET A 1 -16.65 7.79 20.77
C MET A 1 -15.45 6.91 20.47
N PHE A 2 -15.26 6.46 19.22
CA PHE A 2 -14.13 5.60 18.90
C PHE A 2 -12.82 6.39 19.01
N PRO A 3 -11.77 5.85 19.67
CA PRO A 3 -10.47 6.51 19.69
C PRO A 3 -9.97 6.65 18.26
N LYS A 4 -9.55 7.86 17.88
CA LYS A 4 -8.99 8.10 16.54
C LYS A 4 -7.60 7.44 16.49
N PRO A 5 -7.38 6.47 15.58
CA PRO A 5 -6.12 5.73 15.54
C PRO A 5 -4.98 6.62 15.03
N VAL A 6 -3.77 6.32 15.50
CA VAL A 6 -2.54 6.92 14.96
C VAL A 6 -2.41 6.56 13.49
N THR A 7 -2.13 7.55 12.66
CA THR A 7 -1.93 7.40 11.22
C THR A 7 -0.45 7.59 10.90
N TYR A 8 0.18 6.55 10.39
CA TYR A 8 1.55 6.58 9.90
C TYR A 8 1.59 6.78 8.38
N GLN A 9 2.63 7.45 7.90
CA GLN A 9 2.84 7.74 6.49
C GLN A 9 4.11 7.02 6.02
N TYR A 10 3.97 6.19 4.98
CA TYR A 10 5.06 5.41 4.42
C TYR A 10 5.16 5.60 2.90
N LEU A 11 6.40 5.57 2.40
CA LEU A 11 6.68 5.25 1.01
C LEU A 11 7.00 3.76 0.93
N GLU A 12 6.25 3.00 0.14
CA GLU A 12 6.40 1.54 0.05
C GLU A 12 6.90 1.11 -1.33
N MET A 13 7.86 0.19 -1.33
CA MET A 13 8.42 -0.46 -2.51
C MET A 13 8.34 -1.99 -2.34
N PRO A 14 7.19 -2.59 -2.70
CA PRO A 14 7.01 -4.04 -2.65
C PRO A 14 7.62 -4.72 -3.87
N ILE A 15 8.52 -5.68 -3.66
CA ILE A 15 9.04 -6.55 -4.73
C ILE A 15 8.32 -7.90 -4.60
N LEU A 16 7.50 -8.26 -5.60
CA LEU A 16 6.72 -9.49 -5.59
C LEU A 16 7.14 -10.40 -6.72
N TYR A 17 7.53 -11.63 -6.37
CA TYR A 17 7.70 -12.71 -7.33
C TYR A 17 6.40 -13.51 -7.37
N THR A 18 5.72 -13.53 -8.51
CA THR A 18 4.41 -14.17 -8.68
C THR A 18 4.50 -15.37 -9.61
N ALA A 19 3.98 -16.50 -9.16
CA ALA A 19 3.67 -17.65 -10.00
C ALA A 19 2.23 -17.52 -10.52
N GLU A 20 2.07 -17.65 -11.83
CA GLU A 20 0.77 -17.57 -12.49
C GLU A 20 0.28 -18.96 -12.89
N PHE A 21 -0.99 -19.23 -12.61
CA PHE A 21 -1.65 -20.48 -12.96
C PHE A 21 -2.88 -20.15 -13.82
N LYS A 22 -2.97 -20.80 -14.97
CA LYS A 22 -4.09 -20.65 -15.90
C LYS A 22 -4.99 -21.86 -15.80
N GLY A 23 -6.29 -21.63 -15.73
CA GLY A 23 -7.30 -22.67 -15.81
C GLY A 23 -8.42 -22.28 -16.75
N THR A 24 -9.13 -23.28 -17.25
CA THR A 24 -10.30 -23.12 -18.13
C THR A 24 -11.50 -23.78 -17.47
N VAL A 25 -12.58 -23.02 -17.23
CA VAL A 25 -13.87 -23.59 -16.83
C VAL A 25 -14.83 -23.51 -18.01
N GLY A 26 -15.43 -24.65 -18.40
CA GLY A 26 -16.53 -24.67 -19.38
C GLY A 26 -16.13 -24.27 -20.80
N GLY A 27 -14.93 -24.64 -21.25
CA GLY A 27 -14.50 -24.61 -22.65
C GLY A 27 -14.20 -23.23 -23.27
N ASN A 28 -14.65 -22.12 -22.67
CA ASN A 28 -14.47 -20.79 -23.26
C ASN A 28 -14.19 -19.64 -22.27
N ARG A 29 -14.07 -19.93 -20.96
CA ARG A 29 -13.74 -18.92 -19.94
C ARG A 29 -12.39 -19.23 -19.31
N GLU A 30 -11.42 -18.38 -19.60
CA GLU A 30 -10.11 -18.41 -18.95
C GLU A 30 -10.19 -17.70 -17.59
N TYR A 31 -9.70 -18.36 -16.56
CA TYR A 31 -9.40 -17.73 -15.28
C TYR A 31 -7.92 -17.90 -14.98
N LYS A 32 -7.31 -16.86 -14.41
CA LYS A 32 -5.92 -16.90 -13.97
C LYS A 32 -5.90 -16.61 -12.50
N TRP A 33 -5.15 -17.38 -11.75
CA TRP A 33 -4.87 -17.07 -10.36
C TRP A 33 -3.36 -17.03 -10.19
N TYR A 34 -2.91 -16.16 -9.29
CA TYR A 34 -1.50 -15.99 -9.04
C TYR A 34 -1.26 -15.95 -7.55
N PHE A 35 -0.14 -16.56 -7.17
CA PHE A 35 0.37 -16.54 -5.82
C PHE A 35 1.78 -16.00 -5.87
N GLY A 36 2.13 -15.10 -4.96
CA GLY A 36 3.44 -14.51 -4.93
C GLY A 36 3.92 -14.21 -3.54
N ALA A 37 5.23 -14.11 -3.41
CA ALA A 37 5.88 -13.68 -2.20
C ALA A 37 7.10 -12.85 -2.55
N GLY A 38 7.50 -11.97 -1.64
CA GLY A 38 8.74 -11.24 -1.80
C GLY A 38 8.94 -10.15 -0.74
N PRO A 39 10.11 -9.52 -0.73
CA PRO A 39 10.43 -8.53 0.29
C PRO A 39 9.60 -7.25 0.11
N ASN A 40 9.29 -6.61 1.22
CA ASN A 40 8.77 -5.25 1.28
C ASN A 40 9.83 -4.33 1.85
N VAL A 41 10.09 -3.21 1.16
CA VAL A 41 10.87 -2.11 1.73
C VAL A 41 9.93 -0.93 1.91
N SER A 42 9.79 -0.46 3.14
CA SER A 42 9.01 0.73 3.45
C SER A 42 9.88 1.79 4.10
N TYR A 43 9.61 3.06 3.76
CA TYR A 43 10.30 4.21 4.31
C TYR A 43 9.32 5.07 5.09
N TRP A 44 9.53 5.21 6.40
CA TRP A 44 8.68 5.96 7.30
C TRP A 44 8.92 7.46 7.16
N LEU A 45 7.89 8.18 6.69
CA LEU A 45 7.93 9.62 6.47
C LEU A 45 7.49 10.42 7.71
N GLY A 46 6.65 9.81 8.56
CA GLY A 46 6.12 10.44 9.76
C GLY A 46 4.75 9.90 10.13
N GLY A 47 4.02 10.67 10.94
CA GLY A 47 2.67 10.30 11.33
C GLY A 47 1.99 11.39 12.15
N LYS A 48 0.71 11.18 12.39
CA LYS A 48 -0.12 12.02 13.25
C LYS A 48 -1.02 11.14 14.10
N GLY A 49 -1.20 11.52 15.35
CA GLY A 49 -1.99 10.77 16.31
C GLY A 49 -2.81 11.67 17.18
N ARG A 50 -3.67 11.05 17.98
CA ARG A 50 -4.40 11.72 19.04
C ARG A 50 -4.31 10.87 20.30
N MET A 51 -3.91 11.49 21.41
CA MET A 51 -3.79 10.84 22.70
C MET A 51 -4.91 11.32 23.61
N MET A 52 -5.53 10.37 24.31
CA MET A 52 -6.39 10.61 25.45
C MET A 52 -5.79 9.83 26.62
N SER A 53 -5.35 10.53 27.66
CA SER A 53 -4.76 9.92 28.86
C SER A 53 -5.36 10.57 30.10
N THR A 54 -5.39 9.85 31.21
CA THR A 54 -5.79 10.40 32.50
C THR A 54 -4.86 11.55 32.92
N ASP A 55 -3.58 11.48 32.56
CA ASP A 55 -2.58 12.54 32.82
C ASP A 55 -2.90 13.84 32.06
N LEU A 56 -3.51 13.72 30.87
CA LEU A 56 -3.97 14.88 30.10
C LEU A 56 -5.21 15.50 30.74
N ASN A 57 -6.09 14.67 31.30
CA ASN A 57 -7.31 15.12 31.99
C ASN A 57 -6.96 15.88 33.29
N GLU A 58 -5.89 15.49 34.00
CA GLU A 58 -5.35 16.25 35.14
C GLU A 58 -4.85 17.65 34.74
N LEU A 59 -4.47 17.84 33.48
CA LEU A 59 -4.08 19.14 32.89
C LEU A 59 -5.26 19.88 32.23
N ALA A 60 -6.50 19.40 32.41
CA ALA A 60 -7.72 19.90 31.75
C ALA A 60 -7.65 19.87 30.20
N ILE A 61 -6.90 18.91 29.64
CA ILE A 61 -6.80 18.66 28.20
C ILE A 61 -7.54 17.36 27.88
N ASP A 62 -8.69 17.45 27.21
CA ASP A 62 -9.48 16.26 26.85
C ASP A 62 -8.81 15.40 25.75
N GLU A 63 -8.13 16.04 24.79
CA GLU A 63 -7.54 15.37 23.63
C GLU A 63 -6.30 16.13 23.14
N LEU A 64 -5.14 15.46 23.09
CA LEU A 64 -3.93 16.03 22.50
C LEU A 64 -3.74 15.51 21.08
N SER A 65 -3.82 16.39 20.08
CA SER A 65 -3.45 16.07 18.70
C SER A 65 -1.96 16.30 18.50
N TYR A 66 -1.22 15.26 18.11
CA TYR A 66 0.22 15.33 17.96
C TYR A 66 0.72 14.91 16.57
N LYS A 67 1.88 15.43 16.20
CA LYS A 67 2.64 15.00 15.02
C LYS A 67 3.90 14.24 15.45
N ILE A 68 4.27 13.22 14.70
CA ILE A 68 5.47 12.45 14.97
C ILE A 68 6.67 13.15 14.32
N ALA A 69 7.58 13.65 15.15
CA ALA A 69 8.84 14.26 14.74
C ALA A 69 9.95 13.19 14.78
N LEU A 70 10.51 12.87 13.62
CA LEU A 70 11.51 11.82 13.47
C LEU A 70 12.93 12.40 13.56
N GLY A 71 13.74 11.95 14.51
CA GLY A 71 15.14 12.34 14.68
C GLY A 71 15.31 13.71 15.36
N LYS A 72 14.35 14.12 16.18
CA LYS A 72 14.41 15.37 16.96
C LYS A 72 14.84 15.06 18.39
N ASP A 73 15.60 15.93 19.03
CA ASP A 73 15.90 15.73 20.44
C ASP A 73 14.66 15.99 21.32
N PRO A 74 14.46 15.22 22.40
CA PRO A 74 13.32 15.39 23.30
C PRO A 74 13.17 16.81 23.84
N GLU A 75 14.28 17.49 24.12
CA GLU A 75 14.31 18.87 24.67
C GLU A 75 13.81 19.93 23.68
N MET A 76 13.89 19.65 22.37
CA MET A 76 13.43 20.54 21.31
C MET A 76 11.99 20.23 20.88
N THR A 77 11.33 19.27 21.50
CA THR A 77 10.01 18.78 21.12
C THR A 77 8.93 19.80 21.50
N ALA A 78 8.04 20.14 20.56
CA ALA A 78 6.93 21.03 20.86
C ALA A 78 5.83 20.28 21.62
N ALA A 79 4.97 21.00 22.36
CA ALA A 79 3.87 20.42 23.15
C ALA A 79 2.91 19.53 22.33
N ASN A 80 2.82 19.73 21.01
CA ASN A 80 1.97 18.95 20.10
C ASN A 80 2.80 18.00 19.20
N GLU A 81 3.98 17.59 19.64
CA GLU A 81 4.85 16.68 18.92
C GLU A 81 5.25 15.48 19.79
N MET A 82 5.32 14.32 19.16
CA MET A 82 5.96 13.14 19.72
C MET A 82 7.32 12.99 19.05
N SER A 83 8.39 13.05 19.83
CA SER A 83 9.73 12.85 19.29
C SER A 83 10.15 11.39 19.37
N VAL A 84 10.72 10.90 18.28
CA VAL A 84 11.42 9.61 18.21
C VAL A 84 12.85 9.91 17.80
N GLN A 85 13.80 9.74 18.73
CA GLN A 85 15.20 10.17 18.53
C GLN A 85 15.95 9.27 17.54
N ASP A 86 15.81 7.95 17.65
CA ASP A 86 16.39 6.96 16.73
C ASP A 86 15.29 6.24 15.93
N PRO A 87 14.64 6.90 14.96
CA PRO A 87 13.60 6.27 14.17
C PRO A 87 14.22 5.31 13.16
N ASN A 88 13.77 4.06 13.15
CA ASN A 88 14.08 3.14 12.06
C ASN A 88 13.20 3.48 10.85
N ARG A 89 13.69 4.43 10.04
CA ARG A 89 12.95 4.92 8.87
C ARG A 89 12.85 3.88 7.77
N MET A 90 13.85 3.02 7.59
CA MET A 90 13.79 1.94 6.61
C MET A 90 13.34 0.65 7.28
N GLN A 91 12.16 0.18 6.90
CA GLN A 91 11.57 -1.04 7.43
C GLN A 91 11.56 -2.10 6.35
N LEU A 92 11.98 -3.30 6.77
CA LEU A 92 11.92 -4.50 5.95
C LEU A 92 10.78 -5.37 6.43
N GLY A 93 10.05 -5.91 5.47
CA GLY A 93 8.97 -6.87 5.68
C GLY A 93 8.95 -7.94 4.60
N LEU A 94 8.03 -8.88 4.76
CA LEU A 94 7.72 -9.90 3.77
C LEU A 94 6.28 -9.70 3.31
N ASN A 95 6.07 -9.61 2.00
CA ASN A 95 4.75 -9.59 1.39
C ASN A 95 4.39 -10.99 0.88
N LEU A 96 3.18 -11.41 1.20
CA LEU A 96 2.48 -12.52 0.56
C LEU A 96 1.34 -11.94 -0.27
N ALA A 97 1.17 -12.44 -1.48
CA ALA A 97 0.16 -11.96 -2.41
C ALA A 97 -0.59 -13.13 -3.04
N ALA A 98 -1.91 -13.01 -3.14
CA ALA A 98 -2.76 -13.93 -3.87
C ALA A 98 -3.76 -13.12 -4.68
N GLY A 99 -4.01 -13.52 -5.92
CA GLY A 99 -4.94 -12.80 -6.75
C GLY A 99 -5.60 -13.64 -7.82
N PHE A 100 -6.69 -13.09 -8.33
CA PHE A 100 -7.52 -13.69 -9.37
C PHE A 100 -7.70 -12.69 -10.50
N VAL A 101 -7.60 -13.17 -11.73
CA VAL A 101 -7.90 -12.43 -12.94
C VAL A 101 -9.04 -13.15 -13.65
N PHE A 102 -10.10 -12.40 -13.94
CA PHE A 102 -11.23 -12.88 -14.72
C PHE A 102 -11.39 -12.06 -16.00
N GLU A 103 -11.60 -12.75 -17.11
CA GLU A 103 -11.80 -12.17 -18.44
C GLU A 103 -13.24 -12.51 -18.91
N PRO A 104 -14.27 -11.75 -18.48
CA PRO A 104 -15.66 -12.12 -18.69
C PRO A 104 -16.12 -11.95 -20.14
N MET A 105 -15.53 -10.97 -20.85
CA MET A 105 -15.75 -10.70 -22.27
C MET A 105 -14.40 -10.31 -22.90
N GLY A 106 -14.22 -10.63 -24.18
CA GLY A 106 -13.01 -10.22 -24.91
C GLY A 106 -12.75 -8.72 -24.72
N TYR A 107 -11.51 -8.39 -24.35
CA TYR A 107 -10.99 -7.02 -24.09
C TYR A 107 -11.25 -6.42 -22.70
N GLN A 108 -11.94 -7.12 -21.80
CA GLN A 108 -12.12 -6.69 -20.41
C GLN A 108 -11.40 -7.64 -19.46
N LYS A 109 -10.57 -7.10 -18.56
CA LYS A 109 -9.92 -7.87 -17.51
C LYS A 109 -10.15 -7.20 -16.17
N PHE A 110 -10.56 -8.00 -15.21
CA PHE A 110 -10.65 -7.58 -13.82
C PHE A 110 -9.64 -8.36 -13.01
N MET A 111 -8.96 -7.69 -12.11
CA MET A 111 -7.94 -8.28 -11.24
C MET A 111 -8.29 -7.94 -9.79
N ILE A 112 -8.38 -8.97 -8.97
CA ILE A 112 -8.51 -8.83 -7.51
C ILE A 112 -7.19 -9.31 -6.93
N LEU A 113 -6.54 -8.47 -6.12
CA LEU A 113 -5.28 -8.78 -5.45
C LEU A 113 -5.44 -8.61 -3.95
N PHE A 114 -5.13 -9.66 -3.22
CA PHE A 114 -4.97 -9.67 -1.78
C PHE A 114 -3.48 -9.69 -1.47
N ARG A 115 -3.03 -8.77 -0.62
CA ARG A 115 -1.64 -8.72 -0.16
C ARG A 115 -1.61 -8.60 1.36
N TYR A 116 -0.79 -9.44 1.98
CA TYR A 116 -0.53 -9.41 3.39
C TYR A 116 0.94 -9.11 3.64
N GLU A 117 1.20 -8.10 4.46
CA GLU A 117 2.54 -7.66 4.84
C GLU A 117 2.85 -8.11 6.27
N LEU A 118 3.97 -8.82 6.38
CA LEU A 118 4.61 -9.22 7.63
C LEU A 118 5.82 -8.30 7.87
N GLY A 119 5.65 -7.25 8.67
CA GLY A 119 6.77 -6.40 9.07
C GLY A 119 7.74 -7.15 9.97
N HIS A 120 9.01 -7.14 9.58
CA HIS A 120 10.08 -7.76 10.36
C HIS A 120 10.80 -6.73 11.24
N SER A 121 10.85 -5.49 10.78
CA SER A 121 11.56 -4.38 11.44
C SER A 121 10.69 -3.67 12.47
N PHE A 122 11.32 -3.22 13.56
CA PHE A 122 10.69 -2.37 14.56
C PHE A 122 10.68 -0.90 14.11
N LEU A 123 9.73 -0.09 14.62
CA LEU A 123 9.69 1.37 14.39
C LEU A 123 10.91 2.08 15.02
N SER A 124 11.32 1.66 16.22
CA SER A 124 12.62 1.95 16.80
C SER A 124 13.07 0.80 17.71
N ARG A 125 14.38 0.60 17.82
CA ARG A 125 14.97 -0.45 18.68
C ARG A 125 15.40 0.09 20.04
N THR A 126 15.86 1.33 20.05
CA THR A 126 16.60 1.96 21.17
C THR A 126 15.80 3.05 21.86
N THR A 127 14.90 3.74 21.15
CA THR A 127 14.24 4.94 21.65
C THR A 127 12.72 4.79 21.60
N ASP A 128 12.07 5.17 22.69
CA ASP A 128 10.62 5.27 22.74
C ASP A 128 10.14 6.66 22.26
N GLY A 129 8.85 6.78 21.97
CA GLY A 129 8.22 8.03 21.60
C GLY A 129 7.98 8.88 22.84
N VAL A 130 8.61 10.06 22.90
CA VAL A 130 8.51 10.97 24.04
C VAL A 130 7.68 12.19 23.67
N PHE A 131 6.78 12.59 24.57
CA PHE A 131 5.94 13.79 24.41
C PHE A 131 6.50 14.94 25.24
N ALA A 132 6.42 16.17 24.73
CA ALA A 132 6.82 17.34 25.50
C ALA A 132 5.77 17.69 26.56
N GLY A 133 6.19 17.85 27.81
CA GLY A 133 5.33 18.28 28.91
C GLY A 133 4.46 17.19 29.53
N ILE A 134 4.63 15.92 29.13
CA ILE A 134 3.92 14.76 29.69
C ILE A 134 4.95 13.67 29.99
N ALA A 135 4.86 13.04 31.16
CA ALA A 135 5.76 11.93 31.56
C ALA A 135 5.43 10.60 30.86
N TYR A 136 4.54 10.61 29.87
CA TYR A 136 4.13 9.44 29.11
C TYR A 136 5.15 9.13 28.01
N GLN A 137 5.48 7.85 27.85
CA GLN A 137 6.37 7.33 26.81
C GLN A 137 5.65 6.22 26.05
N GLU A 138 5.66 6.30 24.72
CA GLU A 138 5.04 5.30 23.85
C GLU A 138 6.12 4.30 23.37
N PRO A 139 6.00 2.99 23.68
CA PRO A 139 7.01 2.02 23.29
C PRO A 139 7.06 1.89 21.76
N MET A 140 8.24 2.10 21.17
CA MET A 140 8.41 2.06 19.71
C MET A 140 8.91 0.71 19.18
N ARG A 141 8.99 -0.31 20.04
CA ARG A 141 9.32 -1.70 19.66
C ARG A 141 8.11 -2.43 19.07
N VAL A 142 7.43 -1.78 18.14
CA VAL A 142 6.24 -2.29 17.45
C VAL A 142 6.62 -2.68 16.02
N ARG A 143 6.00 -3.75 15.50
CA ARG A 143 6.13 -4.20 14.11
C ARG A 143 4.83 -3.93 13.37
N ASN A 144 4.94 -3.48 12.14
CA ASN A 144 3.78 -3.21 11.30
C ASN A 144 3.33 -4.47 10.57
N HIS A 145 2.03 -4.73 10.60
CA HIS A 145 1.39 -5.74 9.77
C HIS A 145 0.29 -5.08 8.96
N GLY A 146 0.18 -5.46 7.69
CA GLY A 146 -0.73 -4.79 6.75
C GLY A 146 -1.55 -5.80 5.96
N LEU A 147 -2.83 -5.49 5.75
CA LEU A 147 -3.67 -6.20 4.78
C LEU A 147 -4.10 -5.19 3.72
N ARG A 148 -3.88 -5.52 2.45
CA ARG A 148 -4.25 -4.71 1.30
C ARG A 148 -5.11 -5.51 0.35
N ILE A 149 -6.22 -4.92 -0.06
CA ILE A 149 -7.12 -5.44 -1.08
C ILE A 149 -7.11 -4.45 -2.23
N SER A 150 -6.92 -4.93 -3.45
CA SER A 150 -6.89 -4.08 -4.65
C SER A 150 -7.77 -4.67 -5.73
N LEU A 151 -8.60 -3.82 -6.32
CA LEU A 151 -9.42 -4.12 -7.49
C LEU A 151 -8.89 -3.30 -8.65
N SER A 152 -8.55 -3.95 -9.75
CA SER A 152 -8.09 -3.29 -10.98
C SER A 152 -8.95 -3.72 -12.15
N TYR A 153 -9.24 -2.78 -13.04
CA TYR A 153 -9.95 -3.00 -14.29
C TYR A 153 -9.08 -2.55 -15.46
N LEU A 154 -8.88 -3.43 -16.43
CA LEU A 154 -8.09 -3.19 -17.62
C LEU A 154 -8.98 -3.35 -18.84
N MET A 155 -9.02 -2.29 -19.66
CA MET A 155 -9.74 -2.24 -20.92
C MET A 155 -8.74 -2.14 -22.05
N ASP A 156 -8.66 -3.17 -22.89
CA ASP A 156 -7.81 -3.16 -24.07
C ASP A 156 -8.50 -2.36 -25.19
N THR A 157 -7.97 -1.18 -25.50
CA THR A 157 -8.40 -0.40 -26.65
C THR A 157 -7.50 -0.72 -27.83
N LYS A 158 -7.89 -1.70 -28.66
CA LYS A 158 -7.22 -2.00 -29.93
C LYS A 158 -7.37 -0.86 -30.95
N ILE A 159 -6.73 0.27 -30.70
CA ILE A 159 -6.73 1.44 -31.59
C ILE A 159 -5.94 1.13 -32.88
N SER A 160 -4.95 0.24 -32.81
CA SER A 160 -4.09 -0.17 -33.94
C SER A 160 -4.83 -0.99 -35.01
N GLU A 161 -5.88 -1.73 -34.66
CA GLU A 161 -6.66 -2.54 -35.61
C GLU A 161 -7.74 -1.72 -36.35
N ARG A 162 -8.14 -0.55 -35.84
CA ARG A 162 -9.16 0.32 -36.48
C ARG A 162 -8.74 0.87 -37.85
N LYS A 163 -7.43 0.95 -38.14
CA LYS A 163 -6.91 1.49 -39.43
C LYS A 163 -6.72 0.43 -40.53
N LYS A 164 -6.93 -0.86 -40.25
CA LYS A 164 -6.73 -1.94 -41.25
C LYS A 164 -7.86 -2.06 -42.29
N GLY A 165 -8.97 -1.33 -42.15
CA GLY A 165 -10.18 -1.48 -42.98
C GLY A 165 -10.33 -0.56 -44.21
N LYS A 166 -9.32 0.22 -44.63
CA LYS A 166 -9.45 1.15 -45.78
C LYS A 166 -8.36 0.99 -46.85
N SER A 167 -8.07 -0.24 -47.27
CA SER A 167 -7.39 -0.46 -48.55
C SER A 167 -8.28 -1.29 -49.46
N THR A 168 -9.23 -0.61 -50.11
CA THR A 168 -9.93 -1.13 -51.29
C THR A 168 -9.04 -0.91 -52.50
N ILE A 169 -8.09 -1.82 -52.73
CA ILE A 169 -7.47 -1.95 -54.07
C ILE A 169 -8.55 -2.50 -55.00
N LYS A 170 -9.21 -1.60 -55.74
CA LYS A 170 -10.06 -1.97 -56.87
C LYS A 170 -9.19 -2.65 -57.92
N HIS A 171 -9.32 -3.96 -58.06
CA HIS A 171 -8.82 -4.66 -59.23
C HIS A 171 -9.62 -4.18 -60.45
N SER A 172 -9.05 -3.25 -61.20
CA SER A 172 -9.52 -2.91 -62.54
C SER A 172 -9.30 -4.14 -63.43
N GLY A 173 -10.37 -4.89 -63.68
CA GLY A 173 -10.40 -5.96 -64.66
C GLY A 173 -10.18 -5.37 -66.05
N ARG A 174 -8.97 -5.52 -66.60
CA ARG A 174 -8.70 -5.24 -68.01
C ARG A 174 -9.10 -6.47 -68.81
N LYS A 175 -10.29 -6.42 -69.43
CA LYS A 175 -10.76 -7.42 -70.40
C LYS A 175 -10.60 -6.86 -71.81
N ARG A 176 -10.04 -7.68 -72.71
CA ARG A 176 -9.95 -7.60 -74.20
C ARG A 176 -8.94 -6.57 -74.75
N ARG A 177 -8.19 -6.84 -75.83
CA ARG A 177 -8.40 -7.70 -77.00
C ARG A 177 -7.23 -8.64 -77.25
#